data_AF-A0A258K2T0-F1
#
_entry.id   AF-A0A258K2T0-F1
#
_cell.length_a   1.000
_cell.length_b   1.000
_cell.length_c   1.000
_cell.angle_alpha   90.00
_cell.angle_beta   90.00
_cell.angle_gamma   90.00
#
_symmetry.space_group_name_H-M   'P 1'
#
loop_
_entity.id
_entity.type
_entity.pdbx_description
1 polymer ?
#
loop_
_entity_poly.entity_id
_entity_poly.type
_entity_poly.pdbx_seq_one_letter_code
_entity_poly.pdbx_strand_id
1 'polypeptide(L)'
;TDAVLEDCRRAVAAHANRPLLVINLGDARHFRVFGRDSIFGEVLARLGLINAWTQNTSYAASAPVGLEALAGFPDAGLVILPPIPPDARRVLPDSALWNALPGVQGRQVRVLSSVNPFGGLPTAERFARLLAESLARPEGNGLG
;
A
#
# COMPACT_ATOMS: atom_id res chain seq x y z
N THR A 1 -14.33 1.23 16.30
CA THR A 1 -14.72 2.62 16.62
C THR A 1 -13.48 3.49 16.72
N ASP A 2 -13.61 4.82 16.81
CA ASP A 2 -12.50 5.82 16.81
C ASP A 2 -11.29 5.46 17.69
N ALA A 3 -11.53 4.84 18.86
CA ALA A 3 -10.47 4.34 19.75
C ALA A 3 -9.48 3.37 19.06
N VAL A 4 -9.96 2.51 18.17
CA VAL A 4 -9.13 1.57 17.40
C VAL A 4 -8.16 2.30 16.48
N LEU A 5 -8.62 3.38 15.83
CA LEU A 5 -7.79 4.16 14.93
C LEU A 5 -6.76 4.96 15.72
N GLU A 6 -7.12 5.47 16.89
CA GLU A 6 -6.18 6.15 17.80
C GLU A 6 -5.10 5.20 18.33
N ASP A 7 -5.46 3.97 18.72
CA ASP A 7 -4.47 2.95 19.12
C ASP A 7 -3.52 2.61 17.98
N CYS A 8 -4.05 2.42 16.76
CA CYS A 8 -3.25 2.16 15.57
C CYS A 8 -2.34 3.36 15.25
N ARG A 9 -2.84 4.60 15.38
CA ARG A 9 -2.07 5.83 15.15
C ARG A 9 -0.86 5.90 16.08
N ARG A 10 -1.03 5.58 17.36
CA ARG A 10 0.07 5.51 18.33
C ARG A 10 1.07 4.42 17.96
N ALA A 11 0.60 3.25 17.53
CA ALA A 11 1.46 2.14 17.15
C ALA A 11 2.34 2.45 15.92
N VAL A 12 1.84 3.26 14.98
CA VAL A 12 2.57 3.60 13.74
C VAL A 12 3.31 4.93 13.78
N ALA A 13 3.30 5.64 14.90
CA ALA A 13 3.89 6.99 15.03
C ALA A 13 5.38 7.05 14.62
N ALA A 14 6.14 5.98 14.87
CA ALA A 14 7.55 5.89 14.44
C ALA A 14 7.73 5.90 12.91
N HIS A 15 6.67 5.63 12.15
CA HIS A 15 6.67 5.58 10.69
C HIS A 15 6.03 6.82 10.04
N ALA A 16 5.60 7.82 10.81
CA ALA A 16 4.88 9.00 10.30
C ALA A 16 5.64 9.78 9.21
N ASN A 17 6.98 9.81 9.29
CA ASN A 17 7.83 10.52 8.32
C ASN A 17 8.18 9.69 7.08
N ARG A 18 7.71 8.45 6.97
CA ARG A 18 7.98 7.58 5.81
C ARG A 18 6.74 7.56 4.90
N PRO A 19 6.82 8.13 3.69
CA PRO A 19 5.72 8.07 2.73
C PRO A 19 5.36 6.63 2.37
N LEU A 20 4.06 6.38 2.15
CA LEU A 20 3.55 5.07 1.74
C LEU A 20 2.73 5.22 0.46
N LEU A 21 2.85 4.22 -0.42
CA LEU A 21 1.96 4.00 -1.55
C LEU A 21 1.10 2.79 -1.27
N VAL A 22 -0.22 2.99 -1.21
CA VAL A 22 -1.17 1.88 -1.12
C VAL A 22 -1.60 1.53 -2.53
N ILE A 23 -1.35 0.29 -2.96
CA ILE A 23 -1.58 -0.17 -4.33
C ILE A 23 -2.30 -1.51 -4.37
N ASN A 24 -2.95 -1.80 -5.50
CA ASN A 24 -3.42 -3.13 -5.87
C ASN A 24 -2.83 -3.50 -7.24
N LEU A 25 -2.32 -4.73 -7.38
CA LEU A 25 -1.75 -5.20 -8.64
C LEU A 25 -2.87 -5.68 -9.57
N GLY A 26 -2.90 -5.18 -10.80
CA GLY A 26 -3.84 -5.62 -11.83
C GLY A 26 -3.29 -6.77 -12.66
N ASP A 27 -1.99 -6.73 -12.96
CA ASP A 27 -1.22 -7.78 -13.64
C ASP A 27 0.29 -7.58 -13.35
N ALA A 28 1.16 -8.28 -14.08
CA ALA A 28 2.61 -8.16 -13.92
C ALA A 28 3.25 -6.83 -14.41
N ARG A 29 2.45 -5.90 -14.94
CA ARG A 29 2.90 -4.60 -15.52
C ARG A 29 2.08 -3.42 -15.04
N HIS A 30 0.87 -3.64 -14.53
CA HIS A 30 -0.04 -2.58 -14.13
C HIS A 30 -0.49 -2.72 -12.68
N PHE A 31 -0.69 -1.56 -12.06
CA PHE A 31 -1.28 -1.44 -10.73
C PHE A 31 -2.34 -0.34 -10.68
N ARG A 32 -3.11 -0.36 -9.61
CA ARG A 32 -4.00 0.73 -9.20
C ARG A 32 -3.46 1.29 -7.90
N VAL A 33 -3.62 2.59 -7.71
CA VAL A 33 -3.15 3.31 -6.53
C VAL A 33 -4.32 3.97 -5.81
N PHE A 34 -4.24 3.96 -4.49
CA PHE A 34 -5.27 4.49 -3.61
C PHE A 34 -4.80 5.84 -3.06
N GLY A 35 -5.31 6.92 -3.65
CA GLY A 35 -5.02 8.28 -3.21
C GLY A 35 -5.95 8.77 -2.10
N ARG A 36 -5.99 10.09 -1.91
CA ARG A 36 -6.74 10.76 -0.83
C ARG A 36 -8.26 10.63 -0.94
N ASP A 37 -8.77 10.33 -2.13
CA ASP A 37 -10.17 10.08 -2.45
C ASP A 37 -10.65 8.66 -2.07
N SER A 38 -9.74 7.82 -1.57
CA SER A 38 -10.04 6.44 -1.18
C SER A 38 -10.12 6.26 0.34
N ILE A 39 -10.86 5.24 0.80
CA ILE A 39 -10.92 4.85 2.22
C ILE A 39 -9.53 4.58 2.81
N PHE A 40 -8.59 4.07 2.01
CA PHE A 40 -7.23 3.79 2.44
C PHE A 40 -6.42 5.07 2.63
N GLY A 41 -6.58 6.04 1.71
CA GLY A 41 -5.99 7.37 1.86
C GLY A 41 -6.53 8.12 3.07
N GLU A 42 -7.83 8.02 3.34
CA GLU A 42 -8.45 8.59 4.55
C GLU A 42 -7.88 7.94 5.82
N VAL A 43 -7.76 6.61 5.86
CA VAL A 43 -7.15 5.92 7.00
C VAL A 43 -5.70 6.31 7.19
N LEU A 44 -4.88 6.41 6.15
CA LEU A 44 -3.51 6.91 6.27
C LEU A 44 -3.47 8.30 6.92
N ALA A 45 -4.34 9.21 6.47
CA ALA A 45 -4.42 10.55 7.03
C ALA A 45 -4.81 10.52 8.53
N ARG A 46 -5.78 9.70 8.92
CA ARG A 46 -6.21 9.53 10.32
C ARG A 46 -5.13 8.89 11.20
N LEU A 47 -4.29 8.03 10.63
CA LEU A 47 -3.14 7.43 11.30
C LEU A 47 -1.90 8.34 11.32
N GLY A 48 -1.98 9.55 10.74
CA GLY A 48 -0.84 10.47 10.67
C GLY A 48 0.28 10.00 9.74
N LEU A 49 -0.04 9.12 8.78
CA LEU A 49 0.90 8.60 7.79
C LEU A 49 0.82 9.40 6.48
N ILE A 50 1.96 9.56 5.81
CA ILE A 50 2.04 10.29 4.55
C ILE A 50 1.67 9.35 3.40
N ASN A 51 0.64 9.70 2.62
CA ASN A 51 0.39 9.06 1.32
C ASN A 51 1.30 9.72 0.26
N ALA A 52 2.20 8.94 -0.34
CA ALA A 52 3.13 9.44 -1.34
C ALA A 52 2.42 9.78 -2.66
N TRP A 53 1.25 9.18 -2.94
CA TRP A 53 0.48 9.49 -4.14
C TRP A 53 -0.31 10.80 -3.95
N THR A 54 0.21 11.87 -4.55
CA THR A 54 -0.36 13.23 -4.42
C THR A 54 -1.21 13.67 -5.61
N GLN A 55 -1.19 12.92 -6.71
CA GLN A 55 -1.97 13.23 -7.91
C GLN A 55 -3.46 13.01 -7.70
N ASN A 56 -4.29 13.81 -8.36
CA ASN A 56 -5.74 13.62 -8.37
C ASN A 56 -6.04 12.20 -8.84
N THR A 57 -6.55 11.40 -7.92
CA THR A 57 -7.00 10.05 -8.18
C THR A 57 -8.52 10.12 -8.33
N SER A 58 -9.05 9.42 -9.33
CA SER A 58 -10.47 9.09 -9.39
C SER A 58 -10.50 7.58 -9.29
N TYR A 59 -10.52 7.05 -8.07
CA TYR A 59 -10.39 5.60 -7.84
C TYR A 59 -11.41 4.78 -8.65
N ALA A 60 -12.63 5.32 -8.85
CA ALA A 60 -13.67 4.68 -9.66
C ALA A 60 -13.41 4.69 -11.18
N ALA A 61 -12.48 5.51 -11.69
CA ALA A 61 -12.22 5.71 -13.12
C ALA A 61 -10.72 5.68 -13.51
N SER A 62 -9.82 5.35 -12.59
CA SER A 62 -8.37 5.32 -12.85
C SER A 62 -8.04 4.17 -13.80
N ALA A 63 -7.48 4.53 -14.96
CA ALA A 63 -6.81 3.58 -15.85
C ALA A 63 -5.66 2.89 -15.08
N PRO A 64 -5.33 1.62 -15.42
CA PRO A 64 -4.19 0.94 -14.82
C PRO A 64 -2.90 1.73 -15.06
N VAL A 65 -2.15 1.98 -13.98
CA VAL A 65 -0.85 2.69 -14.02
C VAL A 65 0.26 1.67 -14.27
N GLY A 66 1.20 1.98 -15.18
CA GLY A 66 2.37 1.13 -15.41
C GLY A 66 3.33 1.12 -14.23
N LEU A 67 3.92 -0.04 -13.92
CA LEU A 67 4.83 -0.22 -12.78
C LEU A 67 6.02 0.75 -12.75
N GLU A 68 6.46 1.23 -13.91
CA GLU A 68 7.52 2.22 -14.04
C GLU A 68 7.21 3.53 -13.28
N ALA A 69 5.93 3.86 -13.08
CA ALA A 69 5.53 5.03 -12.30
C ALA A 69 5.98 4.95 -10.83
N LEU A 70 6.18 3.75 -10.28
CA LEU A 70 6.69 3.56 -8.92
C LEU A 70 8.12 4.07 -8.75
N ALA A 71 8.91 4.17 -9.83
CA ALA A 71 10.25 4.73 -9.78
C ALA A 71 10.27 6.22 -9.44
N GLY A 72 9.14 6.93 -9.64
CA GLY A 72 8.98 8.33 -9.25
C GLY A 72 8.83 8.56 -7.73
N PHE A 73 8.73 7.49 -6.94
CA PHE A 73 8.53 7.56 -5.48
C PHE A 73 9.62 6.75 -4.75
N PRO A 74 10.90 7.14 -4.86
CA PRO A 74 12.02 6.34 -4.37
C PRO A 74 12.02 6.15 -2.84
N ASP A 75 11.49 7.12 -2.10
CA ASP A 75 11.44 7.10 -0.64
C ASP A 75 10.14 6.49 -0.07
N ALA A 76 9.25 6.00 -0.94
CA ALA A 76 7.94 5.50 -0.53
C ALA A 76 7.96 3.98 -0.31
N GLY A 77 7.45 3.54 0.84
CA GLY A 77 7.15 2.14 1.09
C GLY A 77 5.92 1.69 0.31
N LEU A 78 5.92 0.45 -0.20
CA LEU A 78 4.81 -0.13 -0.94
C LEU A 78 3.93 -0.97 -0.01
N VAL A 79 2.65 -0.62 0.07
CA VAL A 79 1.61 -1.40 0.74
C VAL A 79 0.71 -2.01 -0.33
N ILE A 80 0.85 -3.31 -0.56
CA ILE A 80 0.10 -4.04 -1.58
C ILE A 80 -1.15 -4.65 -0.96
N LEU A 81 -2.31 -4.24 -1.48
CA LEU A 81 -3.60 -4.81 -1.17
C LEU A 81 -3.89 -6.00 -2.10
N PRO A 82 -4.27 -7.16 -1.55
CA PRO A 82 -4.72 -8.31 -2.35
C PRO A 82 -6.13 -8.10 -2.95
N PRO A 83 -6.58 -8.94 -3.90
CA PRO A 83 -5.86 -10.10 -4.43
C PRO A 83 -4.65 -9.70 -5.26
N ILE A 84 -3.58 -10.47 -5.15
CA ILE A 84 -2.45 -10.39 -6.08
C ILE A 84 -2.75 -11.39 -7.20
N PRO A 85 -2.86 -10.95 -8.45
CA PRO A 85 -3.05 -11.81 -9.59
C PRO A 85 -1.99 -12.92 -9.67
N PRO A 86 -2.34 -14.17 -10.05
CA PRO A 86 -1.38 -15.27 -10.12
C PRO A 86 -0.21 -15.00 -11.07
N ASP A 87 -0.44 -14.28 -12.16
CA ASP A 87 0.59 -13.85 -13.10
C ASP A 87 1.56 -12.85 -12.45
N ALA A 88 1.04 -11.84 -11.74
CA ALA A 88 1.85 -10.87 -11.00
C ALA A 88 2.70 -11.57 -9.92
N ARG A 89 2.09 -12.49 -9.16
CA ARG A 89 2.79 -13.27 -8.12
C ARG A 89 3.91 -14.14 -8.70
N ARG A 90 3.75 -14.65 -9.91
CA ARG A 90 4.74 -15.50 -10.59
C ARG A 90 5.83 -14.70 -11.29
N VAL A 91 5.49 -13.56 -11.89
CA VAL A 91 6.39 -12.82 -12.80
C VAL A 91 7.15 -11.70 -12.09
N LEU A 92 6.55 -11.03 -11.11
CA LEU A 92 7.19 -9.90 -10.44
C LEU A 92 8.48 -10.28 -9.69
N PRO A 93 8.59 -11.43 -9.00
CA PRO A 93 9.83 -11.83 -8.34
C PRO A 93 11.04 -11.93 -9.28
N ASP A 94 10.81 -12.32 -10.55
CA ASP A 94 11.87 -12.45 -11.57
C ASP A 94 12.00 -11.21 -12.47
N SER A 95 11.15 -10.20 -12.27
CA SER A 95 11.12 -9.01 -13.12
C SER A 95 12.26 -8.05 -12.78
N ALA A 96 13.13 -7.77 -13.75
CA ALA A 96 14.21 -6.79 -13.58
C ALA A 96 13.68 -5.38 -13.26
N LEU A 97 12.54 -4.98 -13.86
CA LEU A 97 11.91 -3.69 -13.57
C LEU A 97 11.45 -3.62 -12.11
N TRP A 98 10.71 -4.64 -11.65
CA TRP A 98 10.20 -4.69 -10.28
C TRP A 98 11.35 -4.70 -9.26
N ASN A 99 12.34 -5.56 -9.47
CA ASN A 99 13.49 -5.67 -8.60
C ASN A 99 14.38 -4.42 -8.63
N ALA A 100 14.35 -3.60 -9.68
CA ALA A 100 15.09 -2.34 -9.73
C ALA A 100 14.39 -1.18 -9.01
N LEU A 101 13.13 -1.32 -8.61
CA LEU A 101 12.40 -0.25 -7.93
C LEU A 101 13.03 0.05 -6.55
N PRO A 102 13.28 1.33 -6.20
CA PRO A 102 13.92 1.68 -4.93
C PRO A 102 13.16 1.17 -3.70
N GLY A 103 11.82 1.24 -3.70
CA GLY A 103 10.99 0.70 -2.61
C GLY A 103 11.08 -0.84 -2.47
N VAL A 104 11.39 -1.54 -3.56
CA VAL A 104 11.60 -3.00 -3.57
C VAL A 104 13.02 -3.33 -3.09
N GLN A 105 14.05 -2.66 -3.60
CA GLN A 105 15.44 -2.79 -3.15
C GLN A 105 15.60 -2.46 -1.66
N GLY A 106 14.92 -1.41 -1.20
CA GLY A 106 14.88 -1.02 0.21
C GLY A 106 14.08 -1.97 1.11
N ARG A 107 13.54 -3.08 0.56
CA ARG A 107 12.70 -4.07 1.27
C ARG A 107 11.47 -3.46 1.95
N GLN A 108 11.00 -2.32 1.44
CA GLN A 108 9.85 -1.60 1.98
C GLN A 108 8.53 -2.07 1.36
N VAL A 109 8.44 -3.35 0.98
CA VAL A 109 7.24 -3.93 0.36
C VAL A 109 6.47 -4.75 1.38
N ARG A 110 5.21 -4.38 1.62
CA ARG A 110 4.33 -5.06 2.57
C ARG A 110 3.05 -5.48 1.86
N VAL A 111 2.82 -6.79 1.77
CA VAL A 111 1.55 -7.34 1.32
C VAL A 111 0.64 -7.51 2.53
N LEU A 112 -0.53 -6.87 2.51
CA LEU A 112 -1.51 -7.01 3.58
C LEU A 112 -2.36 -8.28 3.40
N SER A 113 -2.93 -8.76 4.50
CA SER A 113 -3.95 -9.81 4.44
C SER A 113 -5.21 -9.29 3.73
N SER A 114 -5.98 -10.19 3.11
CA SER A 114 -7.16 -9.82 2.31
C SER A 114 -8.14 -8.96 3.06
N VAL A 115 -8.28 -7.69 2.67
CA VAL A 115 -9.30 -6.77 3.18
C VAL A 115 -10.52 -6.85 2.26
N ASN A 116 -11.72 -7.06 2.81
CA ASN A 116 -12.93 -7.01 2.00
C ASN A 116 -13.20 -5.54 1.62
N PRO A 117 -13.15 -5.14 0.33
CA PRO A 117 -13.30 -3.74 -0.08
C PRO A 117 -14.76 -3.23 0.02
N PHE A 118 -15.75 -4.10 0.24
CA PHE A 118 -17.18 -3.73 0.31
C PHE A 118 -17.69 -3.47 1.75
N GLY A 119 -16.82 -3.49 2.75
CA GLY A 119 -17.23 -3.58 4.16
C GLY A 119 -17.51 -2.26 4.89
N GLY A 120 -17.44 -1.09 4.26
CA GLY A 120 -17.67 0.19 4.93
C GLY A 120 -16.68 0.45 6.09
N LEU A 121 -17.16 1.00 7.22
CA LEU A 121 -16.36 1.26 8.43
C LEU A 121 -15.50 0.06 8.91
N PRO A 122 -16.03 -1.19 8.95
CA PRO A 122 -15.24 -2.40 9.20
C PRO A 122 -13.99 -2.56 8.33
N THR A 123 -14.03 -2.14 7.06
CA THR A 123 -12.89 -2.20 6.14
C THR A 123 -11.78 -1.22 6.55
N ALA A 124 -12.15 0.00 6.97
CA ALA A 124 -11.19 1.01 7.43
C ALA A 124 -10.45 0.55 8.69
N GLU A 125 -11.17 0.05 9.70
CA GLU A 125 -10.57 -0.43 10.94
C GLU A 125 -9.69 -1.65 10.71
N ARG A 126 -10.15 -2.59 9.88
CA ARG A 126 -9.36 -3.76 9.53
C ARG A 126 -8.09 -3.40 8.77
N PHE A 127 -8.18 -2.46 7.82
CA PHE A 127 -7.00 -1.95 7.13
C PHE A 127 -6.03 -1.28 8.10
N ALA A 128 -6.52 -0.42 9.01
CA ALA A 128 -5.67 0.24 10.00
C ALA A 128 -4.90 -0.77 10.87
N ARG A 129 -5.57 -1.81 11.36
CA ARG A 129 -4.94 -2.88 12.16
C ARG A 129 -3.89 -3.63 11.35
N LEU A 130 -4.25 -4.09 10.14
CA LEU A 130 -3.33 -4.83 9.27
C LEU A 130 -2.12 -3.99 8.87
N LEU A 131 -2.32 -2.70 8.62
CA LEU A 131 -1.24 -1.77 8.31
C LEU A 131 -0.31 -1.61 9.52
N ALA A 132 -0.86 -1.36 10.70
CA ALA A 132 -0.08 -1.23 11.94
C ALA A 132 0.73 -2.50 12.24
N GLU A 133 0.10 -3.67 12.15
CA GLU A 133 0.78 -4.97 12.28
C GLU A 133 1.87 -5.17 11.22
N SER A 134 1.63 -4.73 9.98
CA SER A 134 2.62 -4.83 8.92
C SER A 134 3.84 -3.94 9.18
N LEU A 135 3.64 -2.71 9.67
CA LEU A 135 4.70 -1.75 9.93
C LEU A 135 5.53 -2.13 11.16
N ALA A 136 4.91 -2.77 12.15
CA ALA A 136 5.61 -3.31 13.32
C ALA A 136 6.52 -4.51 13.00
N ARG A 137 6.30 -5.21 11.89
CA ARG A 137 7.18 -6.30 11.45
C ARG A 137 8.44 -5.75 10.79
N PRO A 138 9.61 -6.42 10.94
CA PRO A 138 10.79 -6.12 10.15
C PRO A 138 10.44 -6.07 8.65
N GLU A 139 11.12 -5.19 7.91
CA GLU A 139 10.99 -5.08 6.45
C GLU A 139 11.33 -6.42 5.79
N GLY A 140 10.48 -6.89 4.88
CA GLY A 140 10.58 -8.22 4.26
C GLY A 140 10.32 -8.15 2.75
N ASN A 141 10.83 -9.12 1.99
CA ASN A 141 10.53 -9.24 0.56
C ASN A 141 9.08 -9.73 0.41
N GLY A 142 8.11 -8.82 0.41
CA GLY A 142 6.67 -9.14 0.51
C GLY A 142 6.08 -10.04 -0.59
N LEU A 143 6.85 -10.44 -1.63
CA LEU A 143 6.41 -11.31 -2.71
C LEU A 143 7.17 -12.66 -2.79
N GLY A 144 8.10 -12.92 -1.86
CA GLY A 144 8.90 -14.16 -1.78
C GLY A 144 8.33 -15.21 -0.86
#